data_AF-A0A0F4JR70-F1
#
_entry.id   AF-A0A0F4JR70-F1
#
_cell.length_a   1.000
_cell.length_b   1.000
_cell.length_c   1.000
_cell.angle_alpha   90.00
_cell.angle_beta   90.00
_cell.angle_gamma   90.00
#
_symmetry.space_group_name_H-M   'P 1'
#
loop_
_entity.id
_entity.type
_entity.pdbx_description
1 polymer ?
#
loop_
_entity_poly.entity_id
_entity_poly.type
_entity_poly.pdbx_seq_one_letter_code
_entity_poly.pdbx_strand_id
1 'polypeptide(L)'
;QFIPSTWAAWGQDGNGDGRRDPNNVHDAALAAGRYLCAGNRDLRTGDGLDRAVLSYNQSAEYLRTVRSWYAYYLQGAHEVPDGSGAPLPAPGTPKPSPKPTPSPTPTPTPSQTPGPKPTP
;
A
#
# COMPACT_ATOMS: atom_id res chain seq x y z
N GLN A 1 -7.22 10.14 4.14
CA GLN A 1 -8.03 11.32 3.82
C GLN A 1 -9.42 10.91 3.41
N PHE A 2 -10.44 11.31 4.16
CA PHE A 2 -11.83 11.04 3.79
C PHE A 2 -12.35 12.10 2.82
N ILE A 3 -13.02 11.64 1.76
CA ILE A 3 -13.82 12.52 0.91
C ILE A 3 -15.07 13.00 1.69
N PRO A 4 -15.70 14.13 1.30
CA PRO A 4 -16.79 14.72 2.08
C PRO A 4 -17.93 13.75 2.44
N SER A 5 -18.33 12.89 1.50
CA SER A 5 -19.36 11.88 1.73
C SER A 5 -18.94 10.80 2.74
N THR A 6 -17.67 10.40 2.75
CA THR A 6 -17.15 9.45 3.74
C THR A 6 -17.04 10.12 5.10
N TRP A 7 -16.62 11.38 5.17
CA TRP A 7 -16.60 12.14 6.42
C TRP A 7 -17.99 12.27 7.03
N ALA A 8 -19.02 12.56 6.21
CA ALA A 8 -20.39 12.65 6.69
C ALA A 8 -20.87 11.34 7.34
N ALA A 9 -20.42 10.18 6.85
CA ALA A 9 -20.78 8.88 7.41
C ALA A 9 -19.91 8.44 8.60
N TRP A 10 -18.62 8.79 8.59
CA TRP A 10 -17.63 8.21 9.51
C TRP A 10 -16.99 9.20 10.48
N GLY A 11 -17.15 10.50 10.28
CA GLY A 11 -16.57 11.55 11.12
C GLY A 11 -16.93 11.37 12.58
N GLN A 12 -15.96 11.61 13.46
CA GLN A 12 -16.07 11.42 14.90
C GLN A 12 -15.66 12.70 15.62
N ASP A 13 -16.22 12.89 16.82
CA ASP A 13 -15.74 13.85 17.79
C ASP A 13 -14.80 13.08 18.73
N GLY A 14 -13.49 13.17 18.46
CA GLY A 14 -12.46 12.36 19.11
C GLY A 14 -11.90 13.01 20.37
N ASN A 15 -12.07 14.32 20.54
CA ASN A 15 -11.63 15.09 21.70
C ASN A 15 -12.78 15.53 22.62
N GLY A 16 -14.05 15.32 22.23
CA GLY A 16 -15.23 15.60 23.03
C GLY A 16 -15.66 17.07 23.05
N ASP A 17 -15.28 17.86 22.04
CA ASP A 17 -15.56 19.31 21.98
C ASP A 17 -16.91 19.66 21.31
N GLY A 18 -17.66 18.65 20.86
CA GLY A 18 -18.95 18.80 20.19
C GLY A 18 -18.85 19.07 18.68
N ARG A 19 -17.64 19.11 18.11
CA ARG A 19 -17.40 19.27 16.67
C ARG A 19 -16.82 17.98 16.09
N ARG A 20 -17.01 17.82 14.79
CA ARG A 20 -16.37 16.76 13.99
C ARG A 20 -15.58 17.44 12.89
N ASP A 21 -14.35 17.81 13.21
CA ASP A 21 -13.45 18.51 12.30
C ASP A 21 -12.49 17.53 11.63
N PRO A 22 -12.55 17.35 10.29
CA PRO A 22 -11.61 16.48 9.60
C PRO A 22 -10.15 16.95 9.68
N ASN A 23 -9.90 18.20 10.09
CA ASN A 23 -8.57 18.77 10.28
C ASN A 23 -8.08 18.65 11.73
N ASN A 24 -8.91 18.14 12.66
CA ASN A 24 -8.49 17.82 14.01
C ASN A 24 -7.92 16.38 14.04
N VAL A 25 -6.70 16.23 14.56
CA VAL A 25 -5.99 14.94 14.56
C VAL A 25 -6.71 13.87 15.39
N HIS A 26 -7.37 14.25 16.48
CA HIS A 26 -8.10 13.33 17.35
C HIS A 26 -9.35 12.79 16.64
N ASP A 27 -10.12 13.69 16.03
CA ASP A 27 -11.33 13.36 15.27
C ASP A 27 -11.01 12.48 14.06
N ALA A 28 -9.99 12.88 13.29
CA ALA A 28 -9.54 12.17 12.12
C ALA A 28 -9.00 10.77 12.47
N ALA A 29 -8.20 10.65 13.55
CA ALA A 29 -7.66 9.37 13.99
C ALA A 29 -8.77 8.42 14.46
N LEU A 30 -9.72 8.89 15.26
CA LEU A 30 -10.84 8.07 15.72
C LEU A 30 -11.73 7.64 14.56
N ALA A 31 -12.05 8.54 13.63
CA ALA A 31 -12.82 8.22 12.43
C ALA A 31 -12.11 7.17 11.55
N ALA A 32 -10.80 7.33 11.34
CA ALA A 32 -9.99 6.36 10.58
C ALA A 32 -9.97 4.99 11.26
N GLY A 33 -9.77 4.92 12.59
CA GLY A 33 -9.78 3.69 13.35
C GLY A 33 -11.12 2.93 13.22
N ARG A 34 -12.25 3.64 13.38
CA ARG A 34 -13.58 3.04 13.22
C ARG A 34 -13.82 2.53 11.80
N TYR A 35 -13.41 3.29 10.79
CA TYR A 35 -13.52 2.88 9.39
C TYR A 35 -12.72 1.61 9.10
N LEU A 36 -11.47 1.53 9.57
CA LEU A 36 -10.61 0.36 9.36
C LEU A 36 -11.20 -0.90 10.03
N CYS A 37 -11.71 -0.76 11.26
CA CYS A 37 -12.34 -1.85 12.03
C CYS A 37 -13.71 -2.31 11.50
N ALA A 38 -14.32 -1.60 10.54
CA ALA A 38 -15.64 -1.96 10.02
C ALA A 38 -15.64 -3.32 9.26
N GLY A 39 -16.82 -3.87 9.00
CA GLY A 39 -16.99 -4.97 8.03
C GLY A 39 -16.39 -6.33 8.43
N ASN A 40 -16.53 -6.74 9.71
CA ASN A 40 -16.10 -8.05 10.24
C ASN A 40 -14.63 -8.41 9.94
N ARG A 41 -13.76 -7.40 9.80
CA ARG A 41 -12.32 -7.59 9.58
C ARG A 41 -11.60 -7.75 10.91
N ASP A 42 -10.63 -8.67 10.97
CA ASP A 42 -9.69 -8.76 12.09
C ASP A 42 -8.36 -8.11 11.73
N LEU A 43 -8.12 -6.91 12.24
CA LEU A 43 -6.89 -6.14 11.99
C LEU A 43 -5.63 -6.77 12.62
N ARG A 44 -5.78 -7.79 13.47
CA ARG A 44 -4.65 -8.57 14.00
C ARG A 44 -4.07 -9.52 12.96
N THR A 45 -4.82 -9.82 11.91
CA THR A 45 -4.39 -10.70 10.82
C THR A 45 -3.83 -9.90 9.66
N GLY A 46 -2.89 -10.50 8.92
CA GLY A 46 -2.39 -9.95 7.66
C GLY A 46 -3.53 -9.61 6.70
N ASP A 47 -4.35 -10.60 6.38
CA ASP A 47 -5.44 -10.43 5.40
C ASP A 47 -6.52 -9.43 5.84
N GLY A 48 -6.82 -9.36 7.14
CA GLY A 48 -7.80 -8.41 7.67
C GLY A 48 -7.29 -6.97 7.60
N LEU A 49 -6.02 -6.75 7.94
CA LEU A 49 -5.38 -5.44 7.83
C LEU A 49 -5.23 -5.01 6.36
N ASP A 50 -4.85 -5.92 5.44
CA ASP A 50 -4.75 -5.59 4.01
C ASP A 50 -6.10 -5.18 3.43
N ARG A 51 -7.16 -5.94 3.74
CA ARG A 51 -8.53 -5.60 3.30
C ARG A 51 -9.00 -4.26 3.86
N ALA A 52 -8.63 -3.91 5.08
CA ALA A 52 -9.00 -2.63 5.68
C ALA A 52 -8.27 -1.44 5.02
N VAL A 53 -6.98 -1.59 4.73
CA VAL A 53 -6.21 -0.53 4.05
C VAL A 53 -6.69 -0.35 2.61
N LEU A 54 -6.94 -1.46 1.90
CA LEU A 54 -7.42 -1.42 0.52
C LEU A 54 -8.84 -0.86 0.39
N SER A 55 -9.70 -0.99 1.41
CA SER A 55 -11.01 -0.33 1.38
C SER A 55 -10.91 1.19 1.41
N TYR A 56 -9.80 1.73 1.94
CA TYR A 56 -9.52 3.17 1.92
C TYR A 56 -9.07 3.62 0.52
N ASN A 57 -8.17 2.86 -0.10
CA ASN A 57 -7.68 3.08 -1.45
C ASN A 57 -7.25 1.75 -2.07
N GLN A 58 -7.89 1.35 -3.18
CA GLN A 58 -7.67 0.08 -3.86
C GLN A 58 -6.38 0.10 -4.72
N SER A 59 -5.23 0.31 -4.06
CA SER A 59 -3.91 0.37 -4.69
C SER A 59 -2.90 -0.48 -3.94
N ALA A 60 -2.21 -1.37 -4.66
CA ALA A 60 -1.15 -2.20 -4.10
C ALA A 60 0.06 -1.37 -3.64
N GLU A 61 0.36 -0.25 -4.31
CA GLU A 61 1.41 0.67 -3.88
C GLU A 61 1.05 1.35 -2.57
N TYR A 62 -0.18 1.86 -2.47
CA TYR A 62 -0.69 2.45 -1.24
C TYR A 62 -0.62 1.45 -0.08
N LEU A 63 -1.05 0.20 -0.30
CA LEU A 63 -0.98 -0.86 0.70
C LEU A 63 0.45 -1.08 1.20
N ARG A 64 1.42 -1.24 0.29
CA ARG A 64 2.83 -1.43 0.66
C ARG A 64 3.37 -0.25 1.46
N THR A 65 3.04 0.98 1.04
CA THR A 65 3.45 2.21 1.72
C THR A 65 2.89 2.24 3.15
N VAL A 66 1.59 2.02 3.34
CA VAL A 66 0.96 2.01 4.66
C VAL A 66 1.52 0.89 5.54
N ARG A 67 1.73 -0.30 5.00
CA ARG A 67 2.35 -1.43 5.71
C ARG A 67 3.76 -1.11 6.19
N SER A 68 4.55 -0.42 5.37
CA SER A 68 5.92 -0.03 5.73
C SER A 68 5.92 0.96 6.91
N TRP A 69 5.03 1.95 6.90
CA TRP A 69 4.86 2.89 8.00
C TRP A 69 4.30 2.22 9.25
N TYR A 70 3.32 1.33 9.11
CA TYR A 70 2.77 0.55 10.22
C TYR A 70 3.87 -0.27 10.92
N ALA A 71 4.70 -0.98 10.15
CA ALA A 71 5.81 -1.74 10.70
C ALA A 71 6.86 -0.84 11.38
N TYR A 72 7.13 0.34 10.83
CA TYR A 72 8.03 1.32 11.44
C TYR A 72 7.50 1.80 12.80
N TYR A 73 6.24 2.26 12.89
CA TYR A 73 5.67 2.76 14.14
C TYR A 73 5.37 1.67 15.19
N LEU A 74 5.33 0.38 14.81
CA LEU A 74 5.30 -0.72 15.78
C LEU A 74 6.58 -0.81 16.61
N GLN A 75 7.70 -0.27 16.13
CA GLN A 75 8.98 -0.28 16.84
C GLN A 75 9.08 0.85 17.88
N GLY A 76 8.17 1.82 17.84
CA GLY A 76 8.11 2.94 18.75
C GLY A 76 7.43 4.17 18.14
N ALA A 77 7.03 5.11 18.99
CA ALA A 77 6.65 6.43 18.52
C ALA A 77 7.93 7.19 18.12
N HIS A 78 7.96 7.66 16.88
CA HIS A 78 9.04 8.49 16.36
C HIS A 78 8.48 9.89 16.12
N GLU A 79 9.11 10.90 16.71
CA GLU A 79 8.72 12.28 16.48
C GLU A 79 8.92 12.64 15.02
N VAL A 80 7.90 13.28 14.43
CA VAL A 80 8.03 13.90 13.12
C VAL A 80 8.74 15.22 13.33
N PRO A 81 9.89 15.45 12.68
CA PRO A 81 10.58 16.72 12.75
C PRO A 81 9.65 17.90 12.42
N ASP A 82 9.61 18.90 13.30
CA ASP A 82 8.98 20.20 13.07
C ASP A 82 9.84 21.15 12.20
N GLY A 83 10.87 20.61 11.55
CA GLY A 83 11.86 21.34 10.77
C GLY A 83 13.31 21.19 11.27
N SER A 84 13.52 20.59 12.45
CA SER A 84 14.83 20.46 13.11
C SER A 84 15.42 19.04 13.18
N GLY A 85 14.65 18.03 12.77
CA GLY A 85 14.98 16.60 12.93
C GLY A 85 15.27 15.86 11.62
N ALA A 86 15.79 14.64 11.77
CA ALA A 86 16.19 13.77 10.65
C ALA A 86 14.99 13.44 9.74
N PRO A 87 15.18 13.37 8.40
CA PRO A 87 14.10 13.09 7.47
C PRO A 87 13.32 11.84 7.88
N LEU A 88 11.99 11.95 7.82
CA LEU A 88 11.12 10.79 7.94
C LEU A 88 11.62 9.67 7.02
N PRO A 89 11.78 8.43 7.51
CA PRO A 89 12.22 7.34 6.66
C PRO A 89 11.23 7.21 5.52
N ALA A 90 11.70 7.31 4.28
CA ALA A 90 10.81 7.13 3.14
C ALA A 90 10.16 5.74 3.29
N PRO A 91 8.81 5.63 3.17
CA PRO A 91 8.17 4.32 3.10
C PRO A 91 8.86 3.58 1.98
N GLY A 92 9.41 2.40 2.31
CA GLY A 92 10.44 1.73 1.52
C GLY A 92 10.20 1.94 0.04
N THR A 93 11.02 2.81 -0.58
CA THR A 93 10.98 2.97 -2.02
C THR A 93 11.14 1.58 -2.61
N PRO A 94 10.33 1.17 -3.60
CA PRO A 94 10.66 -0.02 -4.34
C PRO A 94 12.09 0.18 -4.82
N LYS A 95 13.03 -0.67 -4.37
CA LYS A 95 14.32 -0.79 -5.02
C LYS A 95 14.01 -0.84 -6.51
N PRO A 96 14.56 0.05 -7.36
CA PRO A 96 14.27 -0.02 -8.78
C PRO A 96 14.55 -1.45 -9.21
N SER A 97 13.52 -2.12 -9.74
CA SER A 97 13.69 -3.43 -10.36
C SER A 97 14.89 -3.31 -11.30
N PRO A 98 15.85 -4.25 -11.27
CA PRO A 98 16.86 -4.27 -12.30
C PRO A 98 16.12 -4.26 -13.64
N LYS A 99 16.41 -3.24 -14.45
CA LYS A 99 15.95 -3.16 -15.84
C LYS A 99 16.15 -4.56 -16.45
N PRO A 100 15.13 -5.17 -17.07
CA PRO A 100 15.35 -6.46 -17.72
C PRO A 100 16.50 -6.28 -18.70
N THR A 101 17.60 -6.98 -18.43
CA THR A 101 18.68 -7.13 -19.40
C THR A 101 18.04 -7.66 -20.68
N PRO A 102 18.26 -7.06 -21.86
CA PRO A 102 17.80 -7.66 -23.09
C PRO A 102 18.40 -9.06 -23.17
N SER A 103 17.52 -10.06 -23.15
CA SER A 103 17.92 -11.45 -23.39
C SER A 103 18.57 -11.52 -24.77
N PRO A 104 19.76 -12.11 -24.93
CA PRO A 104 20.32 -12.30 -26.26
C PRO A 104 19.35 -13.14 -27.09
N THR A 105 18.92 -12.59 -28.22
CA THR A 105 18.17 -13.31 -29.25
C THR A 105 18.92 -14.61 -29.57
N PRO A 106 18.28 -15.79 -29.49
CA PRO A 106 18.91 -17.02 -29.95
C PRO A 106 19.18 -16.91 -31.45
N THR A 107 20.44 -17.07 -31.84
CA THR A 107 20.87 -17.25 -33.22
C THR A 107 20.05 -18.37 -33.87
N PRO A 108 19.44 -18.17 -35.05
CA PRO A 108 18.73 -19.25 -35.72
C PRO A 108 19.71 -20.37 -36.08
N THR A 109 19.43 -21.56 -35.56
CA THR A 109 20.08 -22.82 -35.98
C THR A 109 19.76 -23.05 -37.46
N PRO A 110 20.74 -23.36 -38.33
CA PRO A 110 20.47 -23.70 -39.72
C PRO A 110 19.61 -24.96 -39.80
N SER A 111 18.47 -24.82 -40.48
CA SER A 111 17.49 -25.88 -40.72
C SER A 111 18.14 -27.02 -41.52
N GLN A 112 18.15 -28.23 -40.96
CA GLN A 112 18.59 -29.43 -41.65
C GLN A 112 17.53 -29.82 -42.70
N THR A 113 17.93 -29.85 -43.97
CA THR A 113 17.15 -30.38 -45.10
C THR A 113 16.84 -31.87 -44.90
N PRO A 114 15.57 -32.31 -44.90
CA PRO A 114 15.25 -33.73 -45.04
C PRO A 114 15.41 -34.17 -46.51
N GLY A 115 16.31 -35.12 -46.74
CA GLY A 115 16.46 -35.83 -48.02
C GLY A 115 15.22 -36.70 -48.36
N PRO A 116 15.11 -37.16 -49.61
CA PRO A 116 13.86 -37.63 -50.20
C PRO A 116 13.39 -38.99 -49.67
N LYS A 117 12.07 -39.14 -49.50
CA LYS A 117 11.38 -40.39 -49.17
C LYS A 117 11.11 -41.18 -50.47
N PRO A 118 11.41 -42.49 -50.54
CA PRO A 118 11.13 -43.33 -51.70
C PRO A 118 9.63 -43.71 -51.80
N THR A 119 9.13 -43.84 -53.02
CA THR A 119 7.75 -44.24 -53.37
C THR A 119 7.76 -45.68 -53.92
N PRO A 120 6.73 -46.51 -53.69
CA PRO A 120 6.52 -47.74 -54.46
C PRO A 120 6.13 -47.49 -55.91
#